data_AF-A0AA97JIA7-F1
#
_entry.id   AF-A0AA97JIA7-F1
#
_cell.length_a   1.000
_cell.length_b   1.000
_cell.length_c   1.000
_cell.angle_alpha   90.00
_cell.angle_beta   90.00
_cell.angle_gamma   90.00
#
_symmetry.space_group_name_H-M   'P 1'
#
loop_
_entity.id
_entity.type
_entity.pdbx_description
1 polymer ?
#
loop_
_entity_poly.entity_id
_entity_poly.type
_entity_poly.pdbx_seq_one_letter_code
_entity_poly.pdbx_strand_id
1 'polypeptide(L)'
;MSTIREQPIFSTRAHIFQIDPSTKRNWIPASKHALTVSYFYDATRNVYRIISVGGTKAIINSTITPNMTFTKTSQKFGQWADSRANTVYGLGFASEQHLSQFAEKFQEVKEAARLAREKSQDKTELTSPALSLTSQQIFPSPIISSNGPGDDKFFRSQSADMEMTTERERIKKMLSEGSVCEVQWEAEFFTLQDSNNKLVAALHEANANVEQWKKQLAAYQEETEALRLRVAELEAQRGHDSSSEAKEEASPAVEELEQLVKAKDEELQQLKSQKGGRWEGDEGSEETFQKVQDLERRNKDLERRLQLAEQTLSETLSEREKMYHEVSKVAEIMDMKIFELSELRQDLAKLVESN
;
A
#
# COMPACT_ATOMS: atom_id res chain seq x y z
N MET A 1 -34.26 7.75 -24.25
CA MET A 1 -33.03 6.96 -24.01
C MET A 1 -32.61 7.21 -22.57
N SER A 2 -32.89 6.27 -21.67
CA SER A 2 -32.52 6.39 -20.25
C SER A 2 -31.01 6.23 -20.15
N THR A 3 -30.30 7.33 -19.91
CA THR A 3 -28.91 7.30 -19.48
C THR A 3 -28.86 6.53 -18.17
N ILE A 4 -28.20 5.37 -18.18
CA ILE A 4 -27.94 4.59 -16.98
C ILE A 4 -27.19 5.53 -16.03
N ARG A 5 -27.88 6.00 -14.98
CA ARG A 5 -27.29 6.88 -13.98
C ARG A 5 -26.12 6.10 -13.34
N GLU A 6 -24.92 6.67 -13.37
CA GLU A 6 -23.75 6.12 -12.66
C GLU A 6 -24.18 5.82 -11.22
N GLN A 7 -24.09 4.55 -10.81
CA GLN A 7 -24.39 4.16 -9.44
C GLN A 7 -23.17 4.40 -8.56
N PRO A 8 -23.35 4.90 -7.33
CA PRO A 8 -22.24 5.08 -6.42
C PRO A 8 -21.71 3.71 -5.95
N ILE A 9 -20.39 3.56 -5.93
CA ILE A 9 -19.68 2.39 -5.41
C ILE A 9 -19.85 2.31 -3.89
N PHE A 10 -19.79 3.46 -3.24
CA PHE A 10 -19.95 3.62 -1.80
C PHE A 10 -20.52 5.00 -1.52
N SER A 11 -21.35 5.11 -0.49
CA SER A 11 -21.94 6.38 -0.05
C SER A 11 -21.95 6.46 1.47
N THR A 12 -21.63 7.65 2.00
CA THR A 12 -21.69 7.96 3.43
C THR A 12 -22.20 9.38 3.66
N ARG A 13 -22.44 9.76 4.91
CA ARG A 13 -22.93 11.09 5.31
C ARG A 13 -21.87 11.83 6.12
N ALA A 14 -21.52 13.04 5.70
CA ALA A 14 -20.53 13.86 6.38
C ALA A 14 -20.82 15.36 6.21
N HIS A 15 -20.37 16.18 7.17
CA HIS A 15 -20.26 17.63 7.00
C HIS A 15 -19.03 17.95 6.16
N ILE A 16 -19.18 18.82 5.17
CA ILE A 16 -18.12 19.10 4.19
C ILE A 16 -17.49 20.45 4.52
N PHE A 17 -16.16 20.47 4.52
CA PHE A 17 -15.33 21.64 4.72
C PHE A 17 -14.35 21.79 3.58
N GLN A 18 -13.90 23.01 3.33
CA GLN A 18 -12.80 23.30 2.42
C GLN A 18 -11.82 24.24 3.11
N ILE A 19 -10.54 24.17 2.76
CA ILE A 19 -9.61 25.21 3.20
C ILE A 19 -9.93 26.49 2.43
N ASP A 20 -10.00 27.61 3.15
CA ASP A 20 -10.16 28.93 2.60
C ASP A 20 -9.05 29.21 1.55
N PRO A 21 -9.41 29.48 0.29
CA PRO A 21 -8.44 29.73 -0.77
C PRO A 21 -7.53 30.93 -0.50
N SER A 22 -7.98 31.90 0.29
CA SER A 22 -7.23 33.13 0.58
C SER A 22 -6.19 32.93 1.69
N THR A 23 -6.58 32.30 2.80
CA THR A 23 -5.70 32.12 3.96
C THR A 23 -4.90 30.82 3.95
N LYS A 24 -5.35 29.82 3.17
CA LYS A 24 -4.75 28.47 3.07
C LYS A 24 -4.57 27.74 4.42
N ARG A 25 -5.21 28.23 5.49
CA ARG A 25 -5.07 27.72 6.86
C ARG A 25 -6.40 27.48 7.56
N ASN A 26 -7.43 28.26 7.23
CA ASN A 26 -8.71 28.17 7.91
C ASN A 26 -9.68 27.22 7.20
N TRP A 27 -10.41 26.42 7.97
CA TRP A 27 -11.51 25.60 7.45
C TRP A 27 -12.78 26.43 7.32
N ILE A 28 -13.39 26.39 6.14
CA ILE A 28 -14.71 26.99 5.87
C ILE A 28 -15.74 25.89 5.62
N PRO A 29 -16.94 25.94 6.25
CA PRO A 29 -17.99 24.96 6.00
C PRO A 29 -18.54 25.14 4.59
N ALA A 30 -18.49 24.08 3.78
CA ALA A 30 -19.05 24.04 2.44
C ALA A 30 -20.53 23.59 2.44
N SER A 31 -21.02 23.02 3.55
CA SER A 31 -22.42 22.65 3.74
C SER A 31 -22.91 23.00 5.16
N LYS A 32 -24.18 23.41 5.28
CA LYS A 32 -24.82 23.69 6.59
C LYS A 32 -25.20 22.43 7.36
N HIS A 33 -25.48 21.35 6.64
CA HIS A 33 -25.85 20.05 7.18
C HIS A 33 -24.94 18.98 6.60
N ALA A 34 -24.94 17.79 7.20
CA ALA A 34 -24.31 16.62 6.61
C ALA A 34 -24.92 16.35 5.23
N LEU A 35 -24.08 16.03 4.25
CA LEU A 35 -24.47 15.68 2.89
C LEU A 35 -23.98 14.28 2.55
N THR A 36 -24.58 13.70 1.51
CA THR A 36 -24.13 12.40 1.00
C THR A 36 -22.86 12.61 0.20
N VAL A 37 -21.81 11.89 0.57
CA VAL A 37 -20.51 11.86 -0.12
C VAL A 37 -20.31 10.46 -0.65
N SER A 38 -20.06 10.34 -1.95
CA SER A 38 -20.05 9.05 -2.63
C SER A 38 -18.85 8.91 -3.56
N TYR A 39 -18.34 7.69 -3.68
CA TYR A 39 -17.39 7.32 -4.72
C TYR A 39 -18.13 6.85 -5.96
N PHE A 40 -17.74 7.34 -7.13
CA PHE A 40 -18.27 6.96 -8.43
C PHE A 40 -17.15 6.52 -9.36
N TYR A 41 -17.44 5.57 -10.23
CA TYR A 41 -16.60 5.24 -11.37
C TYR A 41 -17.22 5.84 -12.63
N ASP A 42 -16.47 6.71 -13.30
CA ASP A 42 -16.83 7.28 -14.59
C ASP A 42 -16.23 6.42 -15.70
N ALA A 43 -17.07 5.56 -16.29
CA ALA A 43 -16.65 4.65 -17.35
C ALA A 43 -16.23 5.39 -18.63
N THR A 44 -16.75 6.59 -18.88
CA THR A 44 -16.43 7.35 -20.09
C THR A 44 -15.02 7.92 -20.04
N ARG A 45 -14.59 8.37 -18.85
CA ARG A 45 -13.25 8.90 -18.63
C ARG A 45 -12.28 7.90 -18.00
N ASN A 46 -12.78 6.71 -17.67
CA ASN A 46 -12.05 5.67 -16.95
C ASN A 46 -11.35 6.20 -15.67
N VAL A 47 -12.10 6.96 -14.86
CA VAL A 47 -11.58 7.57 -13.63
C VAL A 47 -12.55 7.38 -12.46
N TYR A 48 -12.01 7.36 -11.26
CA TYR A 48 -12.79 7.36 -10.03
C TYR A 48 -12.92 8.77 -9.46
N ARG A 49 -14.10 9.08 -8.90
CA ARG A 49 -14.43 10.42 -8.40
C ARG A 49 -15.12 10.37 -7.05
N ILE A 50 -14.82 11.33 -6.20
CA ILE A 50 -15.59 11.66 -5.00
C ILE A 50 -16.56 12.75 -5.37
N ILE A 51 -17.85 12.50 -5.19
CA ILE A 51 -18.92 13.44 -5.53
C ILE A 51 -19.80 13.67 -4.31
N SER A 52 -20.12 14.94 -4.07
CA SER A 52 -21.18 15.33 -3.16
C SER A 52 -21.94 16.52 -3.72
N VAL A 53 -23.26 16.47 -3.63
CA VAL A 53 -24.17 17.47 -4.19
C VAL A 53 -24.98 18.09 -3.05
N GLY A 54 -25.00 19.42 -2.98
CA GLY A 54 -25.86 20.18 -2.08
C GLY A 54 -26.85 21.01 -2.88
N GLY A 55 -28.13 20.65 -2.78
CA GLY A 55 -29.17 21.25 -3.64
C GLY A 55 -28.91 20.91 -5.11
N THR A 56 -28.75 21.92 -5.95
CA THR A 56 -28.46 21.77 -7.39
C THR A 56 -26.97 21.88 -7.74
N LYS A 57 -26.09 22.13 -6.75
CA LYS A 57 -24.67 22.39 -6.97
C LYS A 57 -23.81 21.23 -6.48
N ALA A 58 -22.86 20.80 -7.31
CA ALA A 58 -21.79 19.90 -6.87
C ALA A 58 -20.84 20.67 -5.92
N ILE A 59 -20.74 20.19 -4.68
CA ILE A 59 -19.86 20.75 -3.65
C ILE A 59 -18.50 20.06 -3.68
N ILE A 60 -18.49 18.76 -3.94
CA ILE A 60 -17.28 17.97 -4.18
C ILE A 60 -17.43 17.33 -5.57
N ASN A 61 -16.40 17.47 -6.39
CA ASN A 61 -16.23 16.74 -7.64
C ASN A 61 -14.73 16.51 -7.85
N SER A 62 -14.18 15.63 -7.01
CA SER A 62 -12.73 15.39 -6.91
C SER A 62 -12.39 14.11 -7.67
N THR A 63 -11.44 14.17 -8.60
CA THR A 63 -10.96 12.99 -9.33
C THR A 63 -9.81 12.36 -8.55
N ILE A 64 -9.92 11.08 -8.19
CA ILE A 64 -8.93 10.38 -7.39
C ILE A 64 -7.72 10.04 -8.27
N THR A 65 -6.54 10.50 -7.85
CA THR A 65 -5.27 10.18 -8.50
C THR A 65 -4.41 9.26 -7.63
N PRO A 66 -3.49 8.47 -8.20
CA PRO A 66 -2.69 7.50 -7.43
C PRO A 66 -1.82 8.13 -6.32
N ASN A 67 -1.47 9.41 -6.47
CA ASN A 67 -0.67 10.18 -5.50
C ASN A 67 -1.51 10.95 -4.48
N MET A 68 -2.85 10.85 -4.52
CA MET A 68 -3.69 11.43 -3.47
C MET A 68 -3.63 10.63 -2.18
N THR A 69 -3.69 11.34 -1.06
CA THR A 69 -3.73 10.75 0.28
C THR A 69 -4.89 11.34 1.07
N PHE A 70 -5.66 10.47 1.72
CA PHE A 70 -6.63 10.85 2.73
C PHE A 70 -6.01 10.71 4.11
N THR A 71 -5.91 11.81 4.85
CA THR A 71 -5.30 11.88 6.17
C THR A 71 -6.37 12.08 7.24
N LYS A 72 -6.42 11.19 8.22
CA LYS A 72 -7.25 11.36 9.43
C LYS A 72 -6.55 12.37 10.35
N THR A 73 -7.21 13.46 10.70
CA THR A 73 -6.64 14.52 11.57
C THR A 73 -7.36 14.67 12.90
N SER A 74 -8.49 13.98 13.09
CA SER A 74 -9.11 13.78 14.40
C SER A 74 -9.89 12.46 14.42
N GLN A 75 -10.49 12.10 15.56
CA GLN A 75 -11.33 10.92 15.72
C GLN A 75 -12.47 10.82 14.68
N LYS A 76 -13.01 11.95 14.23
CA LYS A 76 -14.15 11.99 13.31
C LYS A 76 -13.94 12.89 12.11
N PHE A 77 -12.70 13.32 11.87
CA PHE A 77 -12.38 14.25 10.80
C PHE A 77 -11.19 13.77 9.97
N GLY A 78 -11.32 13.87 8.65
CA GLY A 78 -10.23 13.59 7.73
C GLY A 78 -10.27 14.49 6.50
N GLN A 79 -9.16 14.56 5.77
CA GLN A 79 -8.96 15.50 4.68
C GLN A 79 -8.13 14.92 3.55
N TRP A 80 -8.26 15.47 2.34
CA TRP A 80 -7.36 15.23 1.22
C TRP A 80 -7.16 16.51 0.41
N ALA A 81 -5.99 16.64 -0.19
CA ALA A 81 -5.70 17.72 -1.13
C ALA A 81 -6.08 17.31 -2.56
N ASP A 82 -6.74 18.21 -3.28
CA ASP A 82 -7.04 18.06 -4.69
C ASP A 82 -6.32 19.16 -5.49
N SER A 83 -5.15 18.80 -6.04
CA SER A 83 -4.33 19.70 -6.84
C SER A 83 -5.04 20.20 -8.09
N ARG A 84 -5.95 19.39 -8.68
CA ARG A 84 -6.70 19.78 -9.88
C ARG A 84 -7.75 20.83 -9.56
N ALA A 85 -8.41 20.70 -8.41
CA ALA A 85 -9.35 21.68 -7.91
C ALA A 85 -8.70 22.83 -7.12
N ASN A 86 -7.37 22.77 -6.90
CA ASN A 86 -6.58 23.71 -6.09
C ASN A 86 -7.20 23.99 -4.70
N THR A 87 -7.72 22.93 -4.07
CA THR A 87 -8.40 23.02 -2.77
C THR A 87 -8.09 21.80 -1.91
N VAL A 88 -8.33 21.91 -0.62
CA VAL A 88 -8.25 20.80 0.33
C VAL A 88 -9.64 20.57 0.87
N TYR A 89 -10.17 19.36 0.69
CA TYR A 89 -11.47 18.97 1.21
C TYR A 89 -11.31 18.32 2.58
N GLY A 90 -12.24 18.62 3.47
CA GLY A 90 -12.34 18.04 4.81
C GLY A 90 -13.73 17.47 5.03
N LEU A 91 -13.81 16.33 5.70
CA LEU A 91 -15.06 15.63 6.02
C LEU A 91 -15.14 15.37 7.52
N GLY A 92 -16.22 15.87 8.13
CA GLY A 92 -16.59 15.58 9.51
C GLY A 92 -17.70 14.53 9.57
N PHE A 93 -17.40 13.35 10.11
CA PHE A 93 -18.30 12.20 10.19
C PHE A 93 -19.05 12.13 11.52
N ALA A 94 -20.16 11.38 11.55
CA ALA A 94 -20.95 11.18 12.76
C ALA A 94 -20.23 10.32 13.81
N SER A 95 -19.44 9.33 13.36
CA SER A 95 -18.68 8.39 14.20
C SER A 95 -17.29 8.12 13.62
N GLU A 96 -16.38 7.63 14.45
CA GLU A 96 -15.04 7.17 14.05
C GLU A 96 -15.11 6.02 13.04
N GLN A 97 -16.09 5.14 13.19
CA GLN A 97 -16.33 4.02 12.28
C GLN A 97 -16.57 4.50 10.84
N HIS A 98 -17.39 5.54 10.65
CA HIS A 98 -17.63 6.10 9.32
C HIS A 98 -16.39 6.77 8.71
N LEU A 99 -15.55 7.42 9.54
CA LEU A 99 -14.26 7.96 9.10
C LEU A 99 -13.33 6.84 8.63
N SER A 100 -13.23 5.75 9.40
CA SER A 100 -12.38 4.62 9.05
C SER A 100 -12.84 3.92 7.79
N GLN A 101 -14.14 3.64 7.64
CA GLN A 101 -14.71 3.08 6.41
C GLN A 101 -14.45 3.96 5.19
N PHE A 102 -14.60 5.28 5.31
CA PHE A 102 -14.33 6.20 4.20
C PHE A 102 -12.85 6.20 3.81
N ALA A 103 -11.94 6.13 4.79
CA ALA A 103 -10.49 6.08 4.56
C ALA A 103 -10.05 4.76 3.89
N GLU A 104 -10.61 3.62 4.31
CA GLU A 104 -10.38 2.32 3.68
C GLU A 104 -10.85 2.32 2.22
N LYS A 105 -12.08 2.80 1.98
CA LYS A 105 -12.60 2.97 0.61
C LYS A 105 -11.78 3.93 -0.23
N PHE A 106 -11.19 4.97 0.37
CA PHE A 106 -10.27 5.85 -0.34
C PHE A 106 -9.06 5.08 -0.87
N GLN A 107 -8.45 4.21 -0.06
CA GLN A 107 -7.30 3.40 -0.48
C GLN A 107 -7.68 2.39 -1.57
N GLU A 108 -8.79 1.66 -1.41
CA GLU A 108 -9.29 0.72 -2.43
C GLU A 108 -9.51 1.43 -3.78
N VAL A 109 -10.18 2.58 -3.76
CA VAL A 109 -10.47 3.34 -4.98
C VAL A 109 -9.21 3.97 -5.58
N LYS A 110 -8.25 4.37 -4.75
CA LYS A 110 -6.93 4.85 -5.21
C LYS A 110 -6.16 3.77 -5.97
N GLU A 111 -6.13 2.55 -5.44
CA GLU A 111 -5.51 1.40 -6.14
C GLU A 111 -6.27 1.06 -7.43
N ALA A 112 -7.60 1.07 -7.40
CA ALA A 112 -8.40 0.88 -8.61
C ALA A 112 -8.13 1.96 -9.67
N ALA A 113 -7.91 3.21 -9.25
CA ALA A 113 -7.53 4.31 -10.14
C ALA A 113 -6.13 4.14 -10.73
N ARG A 114 -5.17 3.59 -9.97
CA ARG A 114 -3.83 3.22 -10.48
C ARG A 114 -3.94 2.18 -11.60
N LEU A 115 -4.66 1.09 -11.34
CA LEU A 115 -4.88 0.02 -12.32
C LEU A 115 -5.64 0.49 -13.56
N ALA A 116 -6.62 1.40 -13.42
CA ALA A 116 -7.35 1.98 -14.54
C ALA A 116 -6.44 2.81 -15.45
N ARG A 117 -5.47 3.55 -14.89
CA ARG A 117 -4.47 4.29 -15.66
C ARG A 117 -3.48 3.36 -16.37
N GLU A 118 -2.97 2.33 -15.69
CA GLU A 118 -2.07 1.34 -16.29
C GLU A 118 -2.71 0.64 -17.48
N LYS A 119 -3.95 0.13 -17.35
CA LYS A 119 -4.69 -0.46 -18.47
C LYS A 119 -4.90 0.49 -19.65
N SER A 120 -5.05 1.79 -19.39
CA SER A 120 -5.21 2.79 -20.44
C SER A 120 -3.88 3.11 -21.13
N GLN A 121 -2.77 3.05 -20.38
CA GLN A 121 -1.42 3.28 -20.87
C GLN A 121 -0.91 2.10 -21.72
N ASP A 122 -1.14 0.85 -21.29
CA ASP A 122 -0.80 -0.36 -22.04
C ASP A 122 -1.49 -0.39 -23.42
N LYS A 123 -2.70 0.17 -23.52
CA LYS A 123 -3.43 0.27 -24.81
C LYS A 123 -2.82 1.29 -25.77
N THR A 124 -2.04 2.25 -25.26
CA THR A 124 -1.35 3.29 -26.05
C THR A 124 0.12 2.97 -26.35
N GLU A 125 0.74 2.01 -25.67
CA GLU A 125 2.17 1.69 -25.86
C GLU A 125 2.47 0.75 -27.05
N LEU A 126 1.46 0.23 -27.76
CA LEU A 126 1.68 -0.58 -28.98
C LEU A 126 1.91 0.22 -30.27
N THR A 127 1.98 1.55 -30.21
CA THR A 127 2.36 2.37 -31.36
C THR A 127 3.21 3.56 -30.91
N SER A 128 4.52 3.37 -30.75
CA SER A 128 5.58 4.34 -31.12
C SER A 128 6.97 3.82 -30.70
N PRO A 129 7.94 3.67 -31.61
CA PRO A 129 9.32 3.45 -31.24
C PRO A 129 10.07 4.78 -31.01
N ALA A 130 11.07 4.69 -30.12
CA ALA A 130 12.28 5.51 -30.01
C ALA A 130 12.30 6.76 -29.10
N LEU A 131 13.04 6.58 -27.99
CA LEU A 131 14.12 7.42 -27.43
C LEU A 131 13.79 8.81 -26.86
N SER A 132 14.10 8.99 -25.57
CA SER A 132 15.20 9.87 -25.13
C SER A 132 15.49 9.72 -23.63
N LEU A 133 16.74 9.35 -23.33
CA LEU A 133 17.40 9.45 -22.03
C LEU A 133 17.71 10.92 -21.69
N THR A 134 18.16 11.14 -20.44
CA THR A 134 18.64 12.39 -19.77
C THR A 134 17.52 13.20 -19.09
N SER A 135 17.66 13.76 -17.89
CA SER A 135 18.83 14.04 -17.07
C SER A 135 18.42 14.16 -15.58
N GLN A 136 19.40 13.96 -14.70
CA GLN A 136 19.35 14.22 -13.26
C GLN A 136 18.99 15.68 -12.97
N GLN A 137 18.10 15.94 -12.01
CA GLN A 137 18.02 17.25 -11.34
C GLN A 137 17.50 17.15 -9.89
N ILE A 138 18.47 16.98 -8.99
CA ILE A 138 18.69 17.67 -7.71
C ILE A 138 17.46 18.35 -7.06
N PHE A 139 17.07 17.81 -5.90
CA PHE A 139 16.26 18.49 -4.87
C PHE A 139 17.00 19.71 -4.29
N PRO A 140 16.26 20.74 -3.85
CA PRO A 140 16.63 21.46 -2.64
C PRO A 140 15.50 21.50 -1.60
N SER A 141 15.85 21.07 -0.39
CA SER A 141 15.14 21.28 0.88
C SER A 141 15.29 22.74 1.39
N PRO A 142 14.54 23.16 2.41
CA PRO A 142 14.01 24.52 2.55
C PRO A 142 14.93 25.52 3.28
N ILE A 143 14.76 26.79 2.93
CA ILE A 143 15.42 27.93 3.58
C ILE A 143 14.67 28.30 4.86
N ILE A 144 15.34 28.12 6.00
CA ILE A 144 15.01 28.73 7.29
C ILE A 144 15.27 30.24 7.17
N SER A 145 14.26 31.07 7.45
CA SER A 145 14.43 32.51 7.67
C SER A 145 14.26 32.85 9.15
N SER A 146 15.32 33.42 9.69
CA SER A 146 15.46 34.02 11.02
C SER A 146 15.08 35.51 11.01
N ASN A 147 14.86 36.04 12.22
CA ASN A 147 14.70 37.45 12.64
C ASN A 147 13.26 37.98 12.66
N GLY A 148 12.78 38.68 13.71
CA GLY A 148 13.41 39.23 14.90
C GLY A 148 12.37 39.69 15.94
N PRO A 149 12.81 40.20 17.11
CA PRO A 149 11.99 40.37 18.31
C PRO A 149 11.30 41.74 18.35
N GLY A 150 10.03 41.75 18.77
CA GLY A 150 9.28 42.96 19.07
C GLY A 150 8.76 42.90 20.50
N ASP A 151 9.34 43.72 21.36
CA ASP A 151 8.90 43.94 22.74
C ASP A 151 7.55 44.68 22.75
N ASP A 152 6.52 44.09 23.35
CA ASP A 152 5.35 44.84 23.82
C ASP A 152 5.02 44.45 25.26
N LYS A 153 5.23 45.42 26.14
CA LYS A 153 4.94 45.37 27.57
C LYS A 153 3.43 45.32 27.79
N PHE A 154 2.92 44.20 28.30
CA PHE A 154 1.64 44.18 29.00
C PHE A 154 1.72 43.36 30.28
N PHE A 155 1.25 43.99 31.36
CA PHE A 155 1.12 43.44 32.71
C PHE A 155 0.48 42.04 32.68
N ARG A 156 1.23 41.01 33.11
CA ARG A 156 0.71 39.66 33.35
C ARG A 156 1.01 39.26 34.80
N SER A 157 -0.04 38.94 35.53
CA SER A 157 -0.03 38.59 36.96
C SER A 157 0.75 37.29 37.25
N GLN A 158 1.41 37.24 38.42
CA GLN A 158 2.28 36.14 38.89
C GLN A 158 1.64 34.74 38.90
N SER A 159 0.30 34.61 38.86
CA SER A 159 -0.37 33.31 38.75
C SER A 159 -0.24 32.65 37.37
N ALA A 160 -0.08 33.43 36.30
CA ALA A 160 0.06 32.89 34.95
C ALA A 160 1.45 32.30 34.70
N ASP A 161 2.49 32.74 35.42
CA ASP A 161 3.84 32.20 35.27
C ASP A 161 3.96 30.78 35.84
N MET A 162 3.23 30.47 36.91
CA MET A 162 3.25 29.13 37.54
C MET A 162 2.48 28.08 36.73
N GLU A 163 1.45 28.52 36.00
CA GLU A 163 0.70 27.70 35.05
C GLU A 163 1.48 27.50 33.74
N MET A 164 2.20 28.54 33.28
CA MET A 164 3.08 28.45 32.12
C MET A 164 4.33 27.61 32.38
N THR A 165 4.89 27.59 33.60
CA THR A 165 6.03 26.73 33.94
C THR A 165 5.64 25.25 33.99
N THR A 166 4.48 24.93 34.57
CA THR A 166 3.95 23.56 34.59
C THR A 166 3.56 23.07 33.20
N GLU A 167 2.99 23.94 32.36
CA GLU A 167 2.71 23.64 30.94
C GLU A 167 4.01 23.46 30.14
N ARG A 168 5.05 24.27 30.41
CA ARG A 168 6.37 24.13 29.78
C ARG A 168 7.07 22.84 30.19
N GLU A 169 6.94 22.41 31.45
CA GLU A 169 7.44 21.11 31.92
C GLU A 169 6.67 19.94 31.30
N ARG A 170 5.34 20.05 31.13
CA ARG A 170 4.54 19.06 30.39
C ARG A 170 4.95 18.97 28.92
N ILE A 171 5.10 20.11 28.24
CA ILE A 171 5.53 20.14 26.83
C ILE A 171 6.96 19.58 26.71
N LYS A 172 7.86 19.90 27.64
CA LYS A 172 9.21 19.33 27.67
C LYS A 172 9.17 17.81 27.87
N LYS A 173 8.28 17.31 28.73
CA LYS A 173 8.06 15.88 28.96
C LYS A 173 7.48 15.18 27.71
N MET A 174 6.48 15.79 27.06
CA MET A 174 5.93 15.27 25.80
C MET A 174 6.95 15.28 24.65
N LEU A 175 7.83 16.28 24.58
CA LEU A 175 8.91 16.33 23.58
C LEU A 175 9.98 15.26 23.84
N SER A 176 10.30 14.97 25.10
CA SER A 176 11.19 13.86 25.47
C SER A 176 10.56 12.48 25.20
N GLU A 177 9.24 12.33 25.37
CA GLU A 177 8.50 11.10 25.06
C GLU A 177 8.19 10.95 23.55
N GLY A 178 8.13 12.07 22.79
CA GLY A 178 7.92 12.11 21.34
C GLY A 178 9.13 11.73 20.48
N SER A 179 10.32 11.63 21.08
CA SER A 179 11.56 11.20 20.40
C SER A 179 11.47 9.78 19.82
N VAL A 180 10.61 8.92 20.37
CA VAL A 180 10.40 7.55 19.87
C VAL A 180 9.73 7.54 18.48
N CYS A 181 8.89 8.54 18.18
CA CYS A 181 8.21 8.62 16.89
C CYS A 181 9.20 8.99 15.77
N GLU A 182 10.10 9.95 16.01
CA GLU A 182 11.13 10.36 15.04
C GLU A 182 12.09 9.22 14.71
N VAL A 183 12.56 8.49 15.73
CA VAL A 183 13.43 7.31 15.55
C VAL A 183 12.72 6.15 14.82
N GLN A 184 11.41 5.99 15.03
CA GLN A 184 10.62 4.96 14.33
C GLN A 184 10.46 5.29 12.83
N TRP A 185 10.13 6.54 12.49
CA TRP A 185 10.03 6.97 11.09
C TRP A 185 11.37 6.92 10.37
N GLU A 186 12.46 7.28 11.04
CA GLU A 186 13.82 7.14 10.49
C GLU A 186 14.16 5.67 10.21
N ALA A 187 13.86 4.76 11.14
CA ALA A 187 14.09 3.33 10.94
C ALA A 187 13.24 2.74 9.79
N GLU A 188 11.98 3.14 9.69
CA GLU A 188 11.10 2.74 8.58
C GLU A 188 11.59 3.31 7.24
N PHE A 189 12.06 4.55 7.22
CA PHE A 189 12.65 5.16 6.04
C PHE A 189 13.89 4.40 5.56
N PHE A 190 14.83 4.07 6.46
CA PHE A 190 16.02 3.28 6.09
C PHE A 190 15.66 1.86 5.64
N THR A 191 14.65 1.23 6.25
CA THR A 191 14.18 -0.10 5.84
C THR A 191 13.56 -0.07 4.45
N LEU A 192 12.74 0.95 4.15
CA LEU A 192 12.16 1.16 2.83
C LEU A 192 13.23 1.50 1.80
N GLN A 193 14.23 2.29 2.17
CA GLN A 193 15.36 2.61 1.30
C GLN A 193 16.19 1.37 0.95
N ASP A 194 16.49 0.52 1.94
CA ASP A 194 17.18 -0.77 1.73
C ASP A 194 16.35 -1.72 0.84
N SER A 195 15.04 -1.82 1.09
CA SER A 195 14.12 -2.59 0.24
C SER A 195 14.09 -2.07 -1.19
N ASN A 196 14.05 -0.74 -1.39
CA ASN A 196 14.10 -0.12 -2.71
C ASN A 196 15.42 -0.43 -3.44
N ASN A 197 16.54 -0.31 -2.74
CA ASN A 197 17.86 -0.66 -3.30
C ASN A 197 17.92 -2.13 -3.73
N LYS A 198 17.36 -3.04 -2.93
CA LYS A 198 17.26 -4.47 -3.29
C LYS A 198 16.39 -4.71 -4.53
N LEU A 199 15.26 -4.03 -4.64
CA LEU A 199 14.40 -4.11 -5.82
C LEU A 199 15.08 -3.56 -7.08
N VAL A 200 15.83 -2.47 -6.96
CA VAL A 200 16.63 -1.90 -8.06
C VAL A 200 17.73 -2.87 -8.49
N ALA A 201 18.43 -3.50 -7.54
CA ALA A 201 19.44 -4.50 -7.85
C ALA A 201 18.83 -5.73 -8.56
N ALA A 202 17.71 -6.25 -8.06
CA ALA A 202 16.99 -7.37 -8.67
C ALA A 202 16.47 -7.02 -10.08
N LEU A 203 16.02 -5.78 -10.31
CA LEU A 203 15.61 -5.31 -11.63
C LEU A 203 16.81 -5.26 -12.60
N HIS A 204 17.96 -4.76 -12.14
CA HIS A 204 19.19 -4.76 -12.94
C HIS A 204 19.65 -6.17 -13.29
N GLU A 205 19.59 -7.09 -12.33
CA GLU A 205 19.91 -8.50 -12.55
C GLU A 205 18.93 -9.17 -13.53
N ALA A 206 17.63 -8.94 -13.38
CA ALA A 206 16.61 -9.43 -14.31
C ALA A 206 16.84 -8.92 -15.74
N ASN A 207 17.18 -7.63 -15.89
CA ASN A 207 17.53 -7.05 -17.20
C ASN A 207 18.81 -7.69 -17.78
N ALA A 208 19.85 -7.90 -16.97
CA ALA A 208 21.07 -8.58 -17.41
C ALA A 208 20.78 -10.02 -17.86
N ASN A 209 19.94 -10.74 -17.13
CA ASN A 209 19.51 -12.09 -17.49
C ASN A 209 18.74 -12.08 -18.82
N VAL A 210 17.79 -11.17 -19.02
CA VAL A 210 17.07 -11.04 -20.30
C VAL A 210 18.04 -10.82 -21.46
N GLU A 211 19.06 -9.99 -21.31
CA GLU A 211 20.07 -9.77 -22.34
C GLU A 211 20.95 -11.01 -22.58
N GLN A 212 21.27 -11.79 -21.54
CA GLN A 212 21.95 -13.07 -21.70
C GLN A 212 21.10 -14.09 -22.46
N TRP A 213 19.81 -14.22 -22.12
CA TRP A 213 18.87 -15.10 -22.82
C TRP A 213 18.70 -14.70 -24.28
N LYS A 214 18.64 -13.40 -24.58
CA LYS A 214 18.63 -12.90 -25.97
C LYS A 214 19.89 -13.30 -26.74
N LYS A 215 21.07 -13.17 -26.13
CA LYS A 215 22.34 -13.59 -26.75
C LYS A 215 22.38 -15.10 -27.00
N GLN A 216 21.94 -15.91 -26.05
CA GLN A 216 21.84 -17.36 -26.24
C GLN A 216 20.85 -17.73 -27.35
N LEU A 217 19.69 -17.06 -27.41
CA LEU A 217 18.72 -17.29 -28.46
C LEU A 217 19.30 -16.96 -29.85
N ALA A 218 20.04 -15.85 -29.97
CA ALA A 218 20.72 -15.49 -31.22
C ALA A 218 21.78 -16.54 -31.63
N ALA A 219 22.58 -17.03 -30.67
CA ALA A 219 23.57 -18.08 -30.94
C ALA A 219 22.91 -19.38 -31.43
N TYR A 220 21.80 -19.80 -30.80
CA TYR A 220 21.06 -20.98 -31.26
C TYR A 220 20.41 -20.78 -32.63
N GLN A 221 19.94 -19.57 -32.95
CA GLN A 221 19.43 -19.25 -34.28
C GLN A 221 20.52 -19.36 -35.34
N GLU A 222 21.70 -18.80 -35.08
CA GLU A 222 22.86 -18.89 -35.98
C GLU A 222 23.31 -20.34 -36.19
N GLU A 223 23.39 -21.14 -35.12
CA GLU A 223 23.72 -22.57 -35.22
C GLU A 223 22.68 -23.34 -36.04
N THR A 224 21.39 -23.04 -35.85
CA THR A 224 20.31 -23.67 -36.62
C THR A 224 20.40 -23.33 -38.10
N GLU A 225 20.73 -22.08 -38.44
CA GLU A 225 20.95 -21.65 -39.82
C GLU A 225 22.19 -22.31 -40.44
N ALA A 226 23.30 -22.39 -39.70
CA ALA A 226 24.51 -23.07 -40.12
C ALA A 226 24.27 -24.56 -40.41
N LEU A 227 23.54 -25.25 -39.53
CA LEU A 227 23.15 -26.65 -39.73
C LEU A 227 22.24 -26.82 -40.95
N ARG A 228 21.28 -25.91 -41.18
CA ARG A 228 20.44 -25.93 -42.39
C ARG A 228 21.27 -25.77 -43.66
N LEU A 229 22.25 -24.86 -43.68
CA LEU A 229 23.16 -24.69 -44.80
C LEU A 229 24.00 -25.96 -45.04
N ARG A 230 24.51 -26.58 -43.97
CA ARG A 230 25.28 -27.82 -44.07
C ARG A 230 24.44 -28.99 -44.59
N VAL A 231 23.18 -29.11 -44.17
CA VAL A 231 22.24 -30.10 -44.72
C VAL A 231 22.00 -29.86 -46.20
N ALA A 232 21.75 -28.61 -46.61
CA ALA A 232 21.56 -28.27 -48.03
C ALA A 232 22.81 -28.57 -48.89
N GLU A 233 24.01 -28.32 -48.35
CA GLU A 233 25.28 -28.66 -49.01
C GLU A 233 25.46 -30.17 -49.17
N LEU A 234 25.15 -30.96 -48.13
CA LEU A 234 25.22 -32.42 -48.17
C LEU A 234 24.17 -33.03 -49.12
N GLU A 235 22.97 -32.45 -49.19
CA GLU A 235 21.94 -32.84 -50.16
C GLU A 235 22.38 -32.55 -51.61
N ALA A 236 23.10 -31.45 -51.85
CA ALA A 236 23.68 -31.12 -53.15
C ALA A 236 24.83 -32.08 -53.54
N GLN A 237 25.70 -32.43 -52.59
CA GLN A 237 26.79 -33.40 -52.78
C GLN A 237 26.27 -34.83 -53.03
N ARG A 238 25.19 -35.22 -52.35
CA ARG A 238 24.49 -36.50 -52.59
C ARG A 238 23.93 -36.63 -54.02
N GLY A 239 23.71 -35.50 -54.70
CA GLY A 239 23.36 -35.47 -56.12
C GLY A 239 24.54 -35.70 -57.09
N HIS A 240 25.78 -35.63 -56.63
CA HIS A 240 26.97 -35.67 -57.49
C HIS A 240 27.86 -36.94 -57.32
N ASP A 241 27.85 -37.59 -56.16
CA ASP A 241 28.78 -38.70 -55.91
C ASP A 241 28.16 -40.09 -56.08
N SER A 242 28.28 -40.60 -57.30
CA SER A 242 28.44 -42.04 -57.53
C SER A 242 29.91 -42.34 -57.78
N SER A 243 30.65 -42.88 -56.80
CA SER A 243 31.71 -43.89 -57.02
C SER A 243 32.49 -44.22 -55.73
N SER A 244 32.27 -45.43 -55.23
CA SER A 244 33.23 -46.46 -54.79
C SER A 244 34.53 -46.17 -53.99
N GLU A 245 34.93 -44.95 -53.59
CA GLU A 245 36.21 -44.72 -52.86
C GLU A 245 36.07 -44.45 -51.35
N ALA A 246 34.89 -44.07 -50.86
CA ALA A 246 34.69 -43.65 -49.45
C ALA A 246 34.73 -44.77 -48.38
N LYS A 247 35.01 -46.02 -48.75
CA LYS A 247 35.02 -47.16 -47.79
C LYS A 247 36.39 -47.39 -47.13
N GLU A 248 37.47 -46.84 -47.65
CA GLU A 248 38.83 -47.08 -47.12
C GLU A 248 39.30 -45.98 -46.15
N GLU A 249 38.86 -44.73 -46.34
CA GLU A 249 39.13 -43.60 -45.42
C GLU A 249 38.23 -43.55 -44.18
N ALA A 250 37.09 -44.25 -44.18
CA ALA A 250 36.16 -44.27 -43.05
C ALA A 250 36.72 -45.00 -41.82
N SER A 251 37.65 -45.95 -42.03
CA SER A 251 38.22 -46.74 -40.92
C SER A 251 39.13 -45.93 -39.99
N PRO A 252 40.12 -45.15 -40.47
CA PRO A 252 40.95 -44.33 -39.58
C PRO A 252 40.20 -43.14 -38.95
N ALA A 253 39.21 -42.56 -39.64
CA ALA A 253 38.42 -41.45 -39.11
C ALA A 253 37.49 -41.87 -37.95
N VAL A 254 36.98 -43.10 -37.97
CA VAL A 254 36.20 -43.67 -36.85
C VAL A 254 37.09 -43.89 -35.64
N GLU A 255 38.32 -44.36 -35.84
CA GLU A 255 39.28 -44.62 -34.77
C GLU A 255 39.75 -43.32 -34.08
N GLU A 256 39.88 -42.22 -34.84
CA GLU A 256 40.17 -40.89 -34.30
C GLU A 256 38.99 -40.31 -33.49
N LEU A 257 37.75 -40.48 -33.97
CA LEU A 257 36.55 -40.07 -33.25
C LEU A 257 36.36 -40.84 -31.94
N GLU A 258 36.67 -42.13 -31.91
CA GLU A 258 36.64 -42.94 -30.68
C GLU A 258 37.64 -42.45 -29.64
N GLN A 259 38.87 -42.08 -30.06
CA GLN A 259 39.87 -41.49 -29.17
C GLN A 259 39.43 -40.12 -28.62
N LEU A 260 38.78 -39.31 -29.45
CA LEU A 260 38.29 -37.99 -29.05
C LEU A 260 37.12 -38.09 -28.05
N VAL A 261 36.19 -39.03 -28.26
CA VAL A 261 35.10 -39.31 -27.31
C VAL A 261 35.67 -39.76 -25.97
N LYS A 262 36.66 -40.67 -25.98
CA LYS A 262 37.31 -41.14 -24.76
C LYS A 262 38.00 -40.01 -23.98
N ALA A 263 38.71 -39.12 -24.68
CA ALA A 263 39.33 -37.95 -24.06
C ALA A 263 38.28 -36.98 -23.46
N LYS A 264 37.13 -36.79 -24.14
CA LYS A 264 36.02 -35.97 -23.65
C LYS A 264 35.32 -36.58 -22.44
N ASP A 265 35.20 -37.90 -22.38
CA ASP A 265 34.64 -38.60 -21.23
C ASP A 265 35.56 -38.50 -20.00
N GLU A 266 36.87 -38.60 -20.20
CA GLU A 266 37.87 -38.38 -19.14
C GLU A 266 37.84 -36.92 -18.62
N GLU A 267 37.68 -35.94 -19.52
CA GLU A 267 37.50 -34.51 -19.16
C GLU A 267 36.20 -34.28 -18.38
N LEU A 268 35.09 -34.91 -18.78
CA LEU A 268 33.81 -34.86 -18.07
C LEU A 268 33.89 -35.50 -16.68
N GLN A 269 34.65 -36.58 -16.54
CA GLN A 269 34.86 -37.23 -15.25
C GLN A 269 35.71 -36.38 -14.32
N GLN A 270 36.74 -35.70 -14.84
CA GLN A 270 37.53 -34.71 -14.09
C GLN A 270 36.68 -33.50 -13.69
N LEU A 271 35.86 -32.96 -14.59
CA LEU A 271 34.93 -31.85 -14.28
C LEU A 271 33.86 -32.24 -13.26
N LYS A 272 33.33 -33.47 -13.32
CA LYS A 272 32.43 -33.99 -12.28
C LYS A 272 33.12 -34.10 -10.92
N SER A 273 34.36 -34.54 -10.90
CA SER A 273 35.15 -34.68 -9.66
C SER A 273 35.50 -33.30 -9.08
N GLN A 274 35.79 -32.32 -9.93
CA GLN A 274 36.02 -30.93 -9.56
C GLN A 274 34.72 -30.23 -9.10
N LYS A 275 33.58 -30.54 -9.73
CA LYS A 275 32.25 -30.07 -9.33
C LYS A 275 31.77 -30.69 -8.02
N GLY A 276 32.27 -31.86 -7.66
CA GLY A 276 32.07 -32.50 -6.35
C GLY A 276 32.72 -31.75 -5.17
N GLY A 277 33.57 -30.75 -5.41
CA GLY A 277 34.06 -29.83 -4.38
C GLY A 277 33.18 -28.58 -4.20
N ARG A 278 32.18 -28.37 -5.05
CA ARG A 278 31.29 -27.20 -5.05
C ARG A 278 30.00 -27.48 -4.27
N TRP A 279 30.13 -28.01 -3.05
CA TRP A 279 29.02 -28.18 -2.10
C TRP A 279 29.03 -27.12 -0.98
N GLU A 280 29.90 -26.11 -1.04
CA GLU A 280 29.82 -24.92 -0.14
C GLU A 280 28.54 -24.08 -0.34
N GLY A 281 27.75 -24.33 -1.39
CA GLY A 281 26.40 -23.77 -1.55
C GLY A 281 25.32 -24.50 -0.75
N ASP A 282 25.64 -25.64 -0.13
CA ASP A 282 24.68 -26.50 0.60
C ASP A 282 24.49 -26.05 2.05
N GLU A 283 25.54 -25.56 2.73
CA GLU A 283 25.43 -25.03 4.11
C GLU A 283 24.46 -23.84 4.21
N GLY A 284 24.47 -22.92 3.23
CA GLY A 284 23.52 -21.80 3.18
C GLY A 284 22.09 -22.26 2.86
N SER A 285 21.93 -23.34 2.11
CA SER A 285 20.61 -23.94 1.84
C SER A 285 20.07 -24.64 3.09
N GLU A 286 20.92 -25.31 3.86
CA GLU A 286 20.55 -25.95 5.12
C GLU A 286 20.21 -24.93 6.22
N GLU A 287 20.98 -23.85 6.33
CA GLU A 287 20.71 -22.77 7.29
C GLU A 287 19.41 -22.02 6.96
N THR A 288 19.15 -21.74 5.68
CA THR A 288 17.89 -21.12 5.24
C THR A 288 16.70 -22.04 5.47
N PHE A 289 16.84 -23.35 5.21
CA PHE A 289 15.83 -24.35 5.50
C PHE A 289 15.49 -24.42 6.99
N GLN A 290 16.52 -24.45 7.86
CA GLN A 290 16.34 -24.46 9.31
C GLN A 290 15.64 -23.18 9.80
N LYS A 291 15.99 -22.02 9.22
CA LYS A 291 15.37 -20.74 9.55
C LYS A 291 13.90 -20.66 9.13
N VAL A 292 13.56 -21.19 7.96
CA VAL A 292 12.17 -21.32 7.51
C VAL A 292 11.38 -22.20 8.47
N GLN A 293 11.93 -23.34 8.88
CA GLN A 293 11.28 -24.25 9.82
C GLN A 293 11.03 -23.61 11.20
N ASP A 294 12.00 -22.84 11.72
CA ASP A 294 11.83 -22.10 12.97
C ASP A 294 10.78 -21.00 12.87
N LEU A 295 10.74 -20.29 11.74
CA LEU A 295 9.71 -19.29 11.46
C LEU A 295 8.32 -19.94 11.37
N GLU A 296 8.19 -21.10 10.72
CA GLU A 296 6.92 -21.84 10.67
C GLU A 296 6.44 -22.26 12.06
N ARG A 297 7.33 -22.74 12.93
CA ARG A 297 6.98 -23.09 14.32
C ARG A 297 6.51 -21.87 15.10
N ARG A 298 7.21 -20.74 14.98
CA ARG A 298 6.84 -19.48 15.64
C ARG A 298 5.52 -18.94 15.10
N ASN A 299 5.28 -19.04 13.79
CA ASN A 299 4.04 -18.59 13.19
C ASN A 299 2.85 -19.40 13.71
N LYS A 300 2.98 -20.73 13.77
CA LYS A 300 1.96 -21.61 14.39
C LYS A 300 1.71 -21.30 15.87
N ASP A 301 2.73 -20.86 16.60
CA ASP A 301 2.56 -20.44 18.00
C ASP A 301 1.82 -19.10 18.12
N LEU A 302 2.16 -18.14 17.27
CA LEU A 302 1.46 -16.85 17.20
C LEU A 302 0.01 -17.02 16.77
N GLU A 303 -0.28 -17.88 15.79
CA GLU A 303 -1.65 -18.23 15.38
C GLU A 303 -2.46 -18.81 16.55
N ARG A 304 -1.88 -19.74 17.32
CA ARG A 304 -2.53 -20.30 18.53
C ARG A 304 -2.78 -19.22 19.59
N ARG A 305 -1.83 -18.32 19.82
CA ARG A 305 -1.98 -17.21 20.77
C ARG A 305 -3.03 -16.20 20.33
N LEU A 306 -3.09 -15.91 19.04
CA LEU A 306 -4.10 -15.03 18.44
C LEU A 306 -5.49 -15.64 18.63
N GLN A 307 -5.65 -16.92 18.31
CA GLN A 307 -6.93 -17.62 18.49
C GLN A 307 -7.41 -17.61 19.94
N LEU A 308 -6.51 -17.81 20.91
CA LEU A 308 -6.84 -17.72 22.33
C LEU A 308 -7.26 -16.29 22.72
N ALA A 309 -6.53 -15.27 22.24
CA ALA A 309 -6.87 -13.89 22.52
C ALA A 309 -8.23 -13.48 21.92
N GLU A 310 -8.53 -13.94 20.70
CA GLU A 310 -9.83 -13.74 20.05
C GLU A 310 -10.97 -14.41 20.82
N GLN A 311 -10.74 -15.63 21.32
CA GLN A 311 -11.71 -16.33 22.16
C GLN A 311 -11.98 -15.56 23.45
N THR A 312 -10.94 -15.15 24.17
CA THR A 312 -11.09 -14.36 25.40
C THR A 312 -11.79 -13.02 25.13
N LEU A 313 -11.48 -12.36 24.00
CA LEU A 313 -12.16 -11.13 23.62
C LEU A 313 -13.66 -11.37 23.37
N SER A 314 -14.02 -12.44 22.67
CA SER A 314 -15.42 -12.82 22.44
C SER A 314 -16.16 -13.09 23.75
N GLU A 315 -15.55 -13.83 24.68
CA GLU A 315 -16.09 -14.11 26.01
C GLU A 315 -16.33 -12.81 26.81
N THR A 316 -15.34 -11.91 26.86
CA THR A 316 -15.47 -10.63 27.57
C THR A 316 -16.52 -9.70 26.94
N LEU A 317 -16.69 -9.72 25.62
CA LEU A 317 -17.76 -8.97 24.95
C LEU A 317 -19.15 -9.53 25.30
N SER A 318 -19.29 -10.85 25.32
CA SER A 318 -20.54 -11.52 25.73
C SER A 318 -20.89 -11.20 27.19
N GLU A 319 -19.92 -11.21 28.09
CA GLU A 319 -20.11 -10.83 29.49
C GLU A 319 -20.50 -9.36 29.64
N ARG A 320 -19.83 -8.47 28.89
CA ARG A 320 -20.16 -7.04 28.86
C ARG A 320 -21.58 -6.81 28.36
N GLU A 321 -22.01 -7.52 27.33
CA GLU A 321 -23.38 -7.46 26.82
C GLU A 321 -24.39 -7.89 27.89
N LYS A 322 -24.15 -9.01 28.59
CA LYS A 322 -25.00 -9.44 29.71
C LYS A 322 -25.10 -8.38 30.81
N MET A 323 -23.97 -7.77 31.19
CA MET A 323 -23.96 -6.68 32.18
C MET A 323 -24.78 -5.48 31.71
N TYR A 324 -24.69 -5.09 30.44
CA TYR A 324 -25.51 -4.01 29.90
C TYR A 324 -27.01 -4.32 29.97
N HIS A 325 -27.40 -5.56 29.66
CA HIS A 325 -28.79 -5.98 29.76
C HIS A 325 -29.32 -5.91 31.21
N GLU A 326 -28.52 -6.36 32.19
CA GLU A 326 -28.89 -6.26 33.61
C GLU A 326 -28.99 -4.80 34.07
N VAL A 327 -28.05 -3.93 33.66
CA VAL A 327 -28.10 -2.49 33.98
C VAL A 327 -29.34 -1.84 33.36
N SER A 328 -29.68 -2.17 32.11
CA SER A 328 -30.89 -1.66 31.45
C SER A 328 -32.15 -2.06 32.20
N LYS A 329 -32.23 -3.32 32.64
CA LYS A 329 -33.36 -3.83 33.42
C LYS A 329 -33.49 -3.12 34.76
N VAL A 330 -32.38 -2.84 35.46
CA VAL A 330 -32.40 -2.06 36.70
C VAL A 330 -32.84 -0.61 36.44
N ALA A 331 -32.41 -0.01 35.33
CA ALA A 331 -32.84 1.33 34.95
C ALA A 331 -34.37 1.40 34.71
N GLU A 332 -34.94 0.44 33.98
CA GLU A 332 -36.39 0.34 33.77
C GLU A 332 -37.17 0.21 35.09
N ILE A 333 -36.65 -0.57 36.04
CA ILE A 333 -37.26 -0.71 37.37
C ILE A 333 -37.20 0.63 38.13
N MET A 334 -36.07 1.34 38.07
CA MET A 334 -35.95 2.66 38.72
C MET A 334 -36.90 3.68 38.10
N ASP A 335 -37.05 3.70 36.78
CA ASP A 335 -38.00 4.61 36.11
C ASP A 335 -39.44 4.35 36.56
N MET A 336 -39.83 3.08 36.68
CA MET A 336 -41.14 2.72 37.23
C MET A 336 -41.31 3.20 38.67
N LYS A 337 -40.28 3.05 39.52
CA LYS A 337 -40.32 3.53 40.91
C LYS A 337 -40.37 5.05 41.03
N ILE A 338 -39.69 5.78 40.15
CA ILE A 338 -39.76 7.24 40.10
C ILE A 338 -41.17 7.69 39.70
N PHE A 339 -41.80 6.98 38.77
CA PHE A 339 -43.18 7.22 38.37
C PHE A 339 -44.16 7.00 39.55
N GLU A 340 -44.09 5.85 40.22
CA GLU A 340 -44.90 5.54 41.41
C GLU A 340 -44.74 6.62 42.52
N LEU A 341 -43.50 7.02 42.81
CA LEU A 341 -43.22 8.07 43.80
C LEU A 341 -43.79 9.43 43.39
N SER A 342 -43.78 9.74 42.08
CA SER A 342 -44.34 10.98 41.56
C SER A 342 -45.86 11.02 41.68
N GLU A 343 -46.53 9.89 41.44
CA GLU A 343 -47.97 9.72 41.65
C GLU A 343 -48.33 9.88 43.13
N LEU A 344 -47.63 9.20 44.03
CA LEU A 344 -47.83 9.35 45.48
C LEU A 344 -47.64 10.80 45.94
N ARG A 345 -46.61 11.49 45.43
CA ARG A 345 -46.38 12.91 45.74
C ARG A 345 -47.54 13.78 45.26
N GLN A 346 -48.10 13.50 44.08
CA GLN A 346 -49.25 14.23 43.54
C GLN A 346 -50.51 13.99 44.37
N ASP A 347 -50.77 12.76 44.79
CA ASP A 347 -51.94 12.44 45.60
C ASP A 347 -51.85 13.03 47.01
N LEU A 348 -50.65 13.03 47.61
CA LEU A 348 -50.40 13.73 48.87
C LEU A 348 -50.64 15.24 48.73
N ALA A 349 -50.21 15.86 47.63
CA ALA A 349 -50.46 17.28 47.37
C ALA A 349 -51.96 17.59 47.27
N LYS A 350 -52.73 16.78 46.54
CA LYS A 350 -54.20 16.92 46.47
C LYS A 350 -54.86 16.80 47.84
N LEU A 351 -54.40 15.89 48.69
CA LEU A 351 -54.95 15.70 50.04
C LEU A 351 -54.71 16.93 50.92
N VAL A 352 -53.53 17.55 50.81
CA VAL A 352 -53.20 18.80 51.51
C VAL A 352 -54.05 19.97 51.00
N GLU A 353 -54.32 20.05 49.70
CA GLU A 353 -55.20 21.09 49.12
C GLU A 353 -56.69 20.90 49.49
N SER A 354 -57.09 19.68 49.86
CA SER A 354 -58.48 19.33 50.19
C SER A 354 -58.84 19.52 51.68
N ASN A 355 -57.88 19.92 52.51
CA ASN A 355 -57.99 20.10 53.96
C ASN A 355 -57.74 21.56 54.33
#